data_AF-A0A7C2X269-F1
#
_entry.id   AF-A0A7C2X269-F1
#
_cell.length_a   1.000
_cell.length_b   1.000
_cell.length_c   1.000
_cell.angle_alpha   90.00
_cell.angle_beta   90.00
_cell.angle_gamma   90.00
#
_symmetry.space_group_name_H-M   'P 1'
#
loop_
_entity.id
_entity.type
_entity.pdbx_description
1 polymer ?
#
loop_
_entity_poly.entity_id
_entity_poly.type
_entity_poly.pdbx_seq_one_letter_code
_entity_poly.pdbx_strand_id
1 'polypeptide(L)'
;NDLSTIDKTFGFDTAIAEAASVIECAHVEAKGAPNGVGLVKIMGRTSGHIAVSAALANNDVNFVLIPESPFDLHGEKGFLAVLERRLKASNHAVIITAEGAGQEHRPSDDAAGTDPSGNVRLFDIGVFLKEEIERYFKEKNMELNLKYIDPSYIIRSVPANAGDSIYCMLLGQYAVHAAMAGRTAMVVGLYGGDYVHLPLSAVTSRKKVDINGTLWRATLAATGQPAVMRNES
;
A
#
# COMPACT_ATOMS: atom_id res chain seq x y z
N ASN A 1 -6.97 -7.33 1.54
CA ASN A 1 -6.80 -8.15 2.76
C ASN A 1 -7.06 -7.33 4.01
N ASP A 2 -8.25 -6.74 4.07
CA ASP A 2 -8.67 -5.79 5.11
C ASP A 2 -9.95 -6.25 5.81
N LEU A 3 -10.38 -7.51 5.63
CA LEU A 3 -11.50 -8.08 6.38
C LEU A 3 -10.99 -8.59 7.73
N SER A 4 -11.63 -8.17 8.81
CA SER A 4 -11.38 -8.72 10.14
C SER A 4 -11.72 -10.21 10.22
N THR A 5 -11.10 -10.92 11.16
CA THR A 5 -11.34 -12.34 11.44
C THR A 5 -10.87 -13.31 10.34
N ILE A 6 -10.70 -12.86 9.10
CA ILE A 6 -10.16 -13.66 8.01
C ILE A 6 -8.66 -13.42 7.89
N ASP A 7 -7.89 -14.49 7.75
CA ASP A 7 -6.43 -14.43 7.65
C ASP A 7 -5.99 -13.79 6.32
N LYS A 8 -6.63 -14.21 5.23
CA LYS A 8 -6.34 -13.82 3.85
C LYS A 8 -7.59 -13.68 3.00
N THR A 9 -7.71 -12.60 2.23
CA THR A 9 -8.73 -12.42 1.19
C THR A 9 -8.21 -12.86 -0.17
N PHE A 10 -9.09 -13.36 -1.05
CA PHE A 10 -8.69 -13.76 -2.40
C PHE A 10 -8.11 -12.60 -3.21
N GLY A 11 -7.20 -12.91 -4.12
CA GLY A 11 -6.52 -11.94 -4.98
C GLY A 11 -5.39 -11.17 -4.28
N PHE A 12 -5.18 -11.39 -2.97
CA PHE A 12 -4.15 -10.69 -2.22
C PHE A 12 -2.74 -11.10 -2.64
N ASP A 13 -2.48 -12.39 -2.83
CA ASP A 13 -1.15 -12.89 -3.20
C ASP A 13 -0.81 -12.48 -4.65
N THR A 14 -1.82 -12.51 -5.52
CA THR A 14 -1.70 -12.03 -6.91
C THR A 14 -1.39 -10.54 -6.93
N ALA A 15 -2.07 -9.75 -6.11
CA ALA A 15 -1.82 -8.31 -6.02
C ALA A 15 -0.41 -8.00 -5.51
N ILE A 16 0.10 -8.76 -4.53
CA ILE A 16 1.48 -8.61 -4.04
C ILE A 16 2.49 -8.96 -5.13
N ALA A 17 2.28 -10.09 -5.83
CA ALA A 17 3.19 -10.53 -6.89
C ALA A 17 3.30 -9.50 -8.02
N GLU A 18 2.16 -8.97 -8.47
CA GLU A 18 2.14 -7.95 -9.53
C GLU A 18 2.72 -6.62 -9.04
N ALA A 19 2.40 -6.20 -7.81
CA ALA A 19 3.01 -5.01 -7.21
C ALA A 19 4.54 -5.13 -7.12
N ALA A 20 5.06 -6.30 -6.74
CA ALA A 20 6.50 -6.55 -6.64
C ALA A 20 7.21 -6.39 -8.00
N SER A 21 6.60 -6.88 -9.08
CA SER A 21 7.08 -6.69 -10.46
C SER A 21 7.14 -5.22 -10.85
N VAL A 22 6.10 -4.45 -10.53
CA VAL A 22 6.06 -3.00 -10.80
C VAL A 22 7.12 -2.24 -9.99
N ILE A 23 7.33 -2.62 -8.73
CA ILE A 23 8.37 -2.04 -7.87
C ILE A 23 9.76 -2.28 -8.46
N GLU A 24 10.02 -3.47 -9.01
CA GLU A 24 11.29 -3.78 -9.68
C GLU A 24 11.52 -2.88 -10.90
N CYS A 25 10.49 -2.68 -11.74
CA CYS A 25 10.56 -1.71 -12.83
C CYS A 25 10.84 -0.29 -12.33
N ALA A 26 10.17 0.14 -11.26
CA ALA A 26 10.39 1.46 -10.65
C ALA A 26 11.83 1.63 -10.15
N HIS A 27 12.43 0.56 -9.62
CA HIS A 27 13.82 0.56 -9.15
C HIS A 27 14.82 0.68 -10.30
N VAL A 28 14.60 -0.07 -11.39
CA VAL A 28 15.43 0.03 -12.60
C VAL A 28 15.41 1.46 -13.15
N GLU A 29 14.23 2.06 -13.23
CA GLU A 29 14.07 3.47 -13.64
C GLU A 29 14.76 4.44 -12.68
N ALA A 30 14.61 4.24 -11.37
CA ALA A 30 15.25 5.08 -10.35
C ALA A 30 16.78 5.00 -10.39
N LYS A 31 17.35 3.84 -10.70
CA LYS A 31 18.81 3.67 -10.87
C LYS A 31 19.34 4.21 -12.19
N GLY A 32 18.48 4.29 -13.21
CA GLY A 32 18.85 4.70 -14.56
C GLY A 32 19.20 6.20 -14.71
N ALA A 33 18.90 7.03 -13.72
CA ALA A 33 19.14 8.47 -13.75
C ALA A 33 19.73 8.99 -12.42
N PRO A 34 20.57 10.04 -12.45
CA PRO A 34 21.03 10.72 -11.23
C PRO A 34 19.86 11.26 -10.41
N ASN A 35 19.94 11.13 -9.09
CA ASN A 35 18.86 11.46 -8.16
C ASN A 35 17.50 10.89 -8.62
N GLY A 36 17.49 9.64 -9.09
CA GLY A 36 16.30 9.01 -9.64
C GLY A 36 15.34 8.55 -8.53
N VAL A 37 14.06 8.82 -8.71
CA VAL A 37 13.02 8.45 -7.75
C VAL A 37 11.92 7.66 -8.46
N GLY A 38 11.70 6.42 -8.02
CA GLY A 38 10.57 5.60 -8.43
C GLY A 38 9.45 5.74 -7.40
N LEU A 39 8.37 6.43 -7.75
CA LEU A 39 7.18 6.58 -6.90
C LEU A 39 6.07 5.65 -7.40
N VAL A 40 5.69 4.65 -6.60
CA VAL A 40 4.67 3.65 -6.95
C VAL A 40 3.46 3.82 -6.02
N LYS A 41 2.28 4.10 -6.59
CA LYS A 41 1.02 4.10 -5.84
C LYS A 41 0.42 2.71 -5.83
N ILE A 42 0.12 2.17 -4.65
CA ILE A 42 -0.46 0.84 -4.47
C ILE A 42 -1.87 0.96 -3.88
N MET A 43 -2.75 0.04 -4.25
CA MET A 43 -4.08 -0.08 -3.66
C MET A 43 -4.00 -0.25 -2.13
N GLY A 44 -4.89 0.42 -1.40
CA GLY A 44 -4.79 0.49 0.06
C GLY A 44 -5.58 1.63 0.69
N ARG A 45 -6.87 1.73 0.39
CA ARG A 45 -7.74 2.82 0.84
C ARG A 45 -7.78 3.01 2.35
N THR A 46 -7.90 1.92 3.10
CA THR A 46 -8.08 1.93 4.56
C THR A 46 -6.95 1.21 5.30
N SER A 47 -6.16 0.42 4.59
CA SER A 47 -5.03 -0.32 5.15
C SER A 47 -3.88 -0.49 4.16
N GLY A 48 -2.67 -0.52 4.69
CA GLY A 48 -1.43 -0.66 3.94
C GLY A 48 -0.97 -2.10 3.66
N HIS A 49 -1.81 -3.13 3.85
CA HIS A 49 -1.35 -4.53 3.82
C HIS A 49 -0.67 -4.94 2.50
N ILE A 50 -1.16 -4.48 1.34
CA ILE A 50 -0.53 -4.79 0.05
C ILE A 50 0.81 -4.07 -0.06
N ALA A 51 0.87 -2.77 0.27
CA ALA A 51 2.10 -1.97 0.22
C ALA A 51 3.20 -2.56 1.11
N VAL A 52 2.86 -2.93 2.35
CA VAL A 52 3.78 -3.54 3.31
C VAL A 52 4.27 -4.90 2.83
N SER A 53 3.37 -5.76 2.34
CA SER A 53 3.74 -7.10 1.89
C SER A 53 4.55 -7.07 0.58
N ALA A 54 4.23 -6.16 -0.34
CA ALA A 54 4.98 -5.95 -1.57
C ALA A 54 6.40 -5.42 -1.29
N ALA A 55 6.54 -4.51 -0.31
CA ALA A 55 7.85 -4.03 0.13
C ALA A 55 8.68 -5.11 0.83
N LEU A 56 8.06 -6.06 1.51
CA LEU A 56 8.79 -7.21 2.07
C LEU A 56 9.14 -8.26 1.01
N ALA A 57 8.31 -8.39 -0.02
CA ALA A 57 8.60 -9.25 -1.17
C ALA A 57 9.73 -8.68 -2.05
N ASN A 58 9.95 -7.35 -2.01
CA ASN A 58 10.97 -6.67 -2.79
C ASN A 58 11.83 -5.73 -1.91
N ASN A 59 13.07 -6.13 -1.62
CA ASN A 59 14.01 -5.42 -0.74
C ASN A 59 14.58 -4.11 -1.34
N ASP A 60 14.18 -3.71 -2.55
CA ASP A 60 14.68 -2.48 -3.18
C ASP A 60 13.92 -1.22 -2.71
N VAL A 61 12.79 -1.40 -2.01
CA VAL A 61 11.96 -0.30 -1.50
C VAL A 61 12.67 0.44 -0.37
N ASN A 62 12.62 1.77 -0.39
CA ASN A 62 13.27 2.60 0.63
C ASN A 62 12.27 3.36 1.50
N PHE A 63 11.06 3.60 0.98
CA PHE A 63 9.99 4.24 1.72
C PHE A 63 8.66 3.54 1.47
N VAL A 64 7.93 3.24 2.53
CA VAL A 64 6.59 2.67 2.51
C VAL A 64 5.68 3.59 3.32
N LEU A 65 4.74 4.24 2.63
CA LEU A 65 3.78 5.18 3.20
C LEU A 65 2.40 4.51 3.24
N ILE A 66 1.82 4.41 4.44
CA ILE A 66 0.55 3.71 4.67
C ILE A 66 -0.41 4.56 5.52
N PRO A 67 -1.74 4.38 5.39
CA PRO A 67 -2.73 5.11 6.19
C PRO A 67 -2.51 5.00 7.70
N GLU A 68 -1.98 3.87 8.16
CA GLU A 68 -1.76 3.58 9.58
C GLU A 68 -0.56 4.31 10.20
N SER A 69 0.35 4.84 9.37
CA SER A 69 1.55 5.55 9.82
C SER A 69 1.61 6.94 9.17
N PRO A 70 0.84 7.93 9.67
CA PRO A 70 0.80 9.26 9.07
C PRO A 70 2.11 10.02 9.34
N PHE A 71 2.49 10.88 8.41
CA PHE A 71 3.81 11.49 8.35
C PHE A 71 3.71 12.98 8.04
N ASP A 72 4.71 13.75 8.46
CA ASP A 72 4.84 15.14 8.07
C ASP A 72 5.57 15.22 6.73
N LEU A 73 5.10 16.07 5.84
CA LEU A 73 5.72 16.25 4.52
C LEU A 73 7.05 17.04 4.64
N HIS A 74 7.00 18.18 5.35
CA HIS A 74 8.12 19.09 5.56
C HIS A 74 8.72 18.96 6.97
N GLY A 75 9.79 19.72 7.24
CA GLY A 75 10.53 19.71 8.50
C GLY A 75 11.71 18.72 8.49
N GLU A 76 12.58 18.80 9.50
CA GLU A 76 13.84 18.03 9.56
C GLU A 76 13.60 16.51 9.64
N LYS A 77 12.55 16.12 10.37
CA LYS A 77 12.10 14.73 10.52
C LYS A 77 11.00 14.35 9.52
N GLY A 78 10.56 15.29 8.68
CA GLY A 78 9.56 15.07 7.65
C GLY A 78 10.07 14.22 6.49
N PHE A 79 9.14 13.65 5.73
CA PHE A 79 9.42 12.74 4.63
C PHE A 79 10.39 13.33 3.60
N LEU A 80 10.20 14.58 3.17
CA LEU A 80 11.05 15.21 2.13
C LEU A 80 12.51 15.35 2.57
N ALA A 81 12.76 15.69 3.84
CA ALA A 81 14.12 15.80 4.37
C ALA A 81 14.80 14.43 4.54
N VAL A 82 14.03 13.38 4.84
CA VAL A 82 14.56 12.01 4.88
C VAL A 82 14.88 11.51 3.47
N LEU A 83 14.00 11.81 2.49
CA LEU A 83 14.23 11.50 1.08
C LEU A 83 15.49 12.21 0.54
N GLU A 84 15.70 13.48 0.88
CA GLU A 84 16.91 14.22 0.52
C GLU A 84 18.18 13.53 1.04
N ARG A 85 18.18 13.11 2.31
CA ARG A 85 19.30 12.36 2.90
C ARG A 85 19.57 11.04 2.18
N ARG A 86 18.52 10.31 1.81
CA ARG A 86 18.64 9.07 1.02
C ARG A 86 19.24 9.33 -0.36
N LEU A 87 18.76 10.34 -1.08
CA LEU A 87 19.29 10.68 -2.41
C LEU A 87 20.76 11.12 -2.34
N LYS A 88 21.15 11.91 -1.34
CA LYS A 88 22.56 12.26 -1.12
C LYS A 88 23.45 11.05 -0.83
N ALA A 89 22.92 10.03 -0.15
CA ALA A 89 23.68 8.84 0.21
C ALA A 89 23.74 7.78 -0.89
N SER A 90 22.71 7.67 -1.73
CA SER A 90 22.53 6.52 -2.64
C SER A 90 22.17 6.89 -4.08
N ASN A 91 21.96 8.17 -4.38
CA ASN A 91 21.62 8.72 -5.70
C ASN A 91 20.32 8.19 -6.33
N HIS A 92 19.55 7.37 -5.62
CA HIS A 92 18.24 6.89 -6.02
C HIS A 92 17.36 6.54 -4.81
N ALA A 93 16.05 6.53 -5.01
CA ALA A 93 15.09 6.02 -4.02
C ALA A 93 13.87 5.38 -4.67
N VAL A 94 13.35 4.32 -4.05
CA VAL A 94 12.04 3.74 -4.39
C VAL A 94 11.06 3.99 -3.25
N ILE A 95 9.92 4.57 -3.60
CA ILE A 95 8.87 5.01 -2.68
C ILE A 95 7.59 4.29 -3.06
N ILE A 96 7.00 3.58 -2.10
CA ILE A 96 5.67 3.01 -2.19
C ILE A 96 4.73 3.86 -1.35
N THR A 97 3.60 4.24 -1.94
CA THR A 97 2.52 4.90 -1.21
C THR A 97 1.21 4.14 -1.40
N ALA A 98 0.57 3.75 -0.31
CA ALA A 98 -0.80 3.26 -0.38
C ALA A 98 -1.75 4.43 -0.70
N GLU A 99 -2.78 4.21 -1.52
CA GLU A 99 -3.70 5.27 -1.96
C GLU A 99 -4.34 6.06 -0.81
N GLY A 100 -4.55 5.42 0.35
CA GLY A 100 -5.11 6.05 1.55
C GLY A 100 -4.07 6.68 2.48
N ALA A 101 -2.79 6.67 2.15
CA ALA A 101 -1.76 7.36 2.92
C ALA A 101 -1.83 8.87 2.69
N GLY A 102 -1.36 9.65 3.67
CA GLY A 102 -1.19 11.11 3.55
C GLY A 102 -2.49 11.89 3.31
N GLN A 103 -3.65 11.32 3.63
CA GLN A 103 -4.95 11.97 3.39
C GLN A 103 -5.14 13.24 4.23
N GLU A 104 -4.32 13.42 5.28
CA GLU A 104 -4.19 14.64 6.08
C GLU A 104 -3.58 15.82 5.33
N HIS A 105 -2.84 15.58 4.24
CA HIS A 105 -2.20 16.61 3.42
C HIS A 105 -3.09 17.12 2.28
N ARG A 106 -4.40 16.81 2.35
CA ARG A 106 -5.36 17.18 1.31
C ARG A 106 -5.34 18.70 1.10
N PRO A 107 -5.13 19.18 -0.15
CA PRO A 107 -5.22 20.59 -0.45
C PRO A 107 -6.61 21.14 -0.14
N SER A 108 -6.68 22.34 0.43
CA SER A 108 -7.94 22.98 0.85
C SER A 108 -8.91 23.27 -0.31
N ASP A 109 -8.40 23.34 -1.53
CA ASP A 109 -9.13 23.56 -2.77
C ASP A 109 -9.73 22.27 -3.36
N ASP A 110 -9.27 21.09 -2.93
CA ASP A 110 -9.89 19.81 -3.32
C ASP A 110 -11.04 19.47 -2.36
N ALA A 111 -12.25 19.95 -2.66
CA ALA A 111 -13.44 19.63 -1.87
C ALA A 111 -13.63 18.11 -1.73
N ALA A 112 -13.78 17.64 -0.48
CA ALA A 112 -14.08 16.23 -0.21
C ALA A 112 -15.48 15.87 -0.72
N GLY A 113 -15.54 15.37 -1.95
CA GLY A 113 -16.75 14.79 -2.53
C GLY A 113 -17.00 13.36 -2.04
N THR A 114 -18.16 12.80 -2.38
CA THR A 114 -18.45 11.38 -2.25
C THR A 114 -18.44 10.71 -3.62
N ASP A 115 -17.99 9.45 -3.68
CA ASP A 115 -18.17 8.61 -4.86
C ASP A 115 -19.67 8.22 -5.04
N PRO A 116 -20.07 7.65 -6.19
CA PRO A 116 -21.45 7.18 -6.39
C PRO A 116 -21.90 6.10 -5.41
N SER A 117 -20.97 5.49 -4.67
CA SER A 117 -21.22 4.47 -3.64
C SER A 117 -21.33 5.05 -2.23
N GLY A 118 -21.23 6.38 -2.08
CA GLY A 118 -21.35 7.10 -0.81
C GLY A 118 -20.07 7.15 0.03
N ASN A 119 -18.93 6.70 -0.48
CA ASN A 119 -17.66 6.81 0.24
C ASN A 119 -16.98 8.16 -0.01
N VAL A 120 -16.25 8.67 0.98
CA VAL A 120 -15.42 9.88 0.83
C VAL A 120 -14.40 9.67 -0.30
N ARG A 121 -14.38 10.54 -1.30
CA ARG A 121 -13.39 10.48 -2.37
C ARG A 121 -12.00 10.77 -1.77
N LEU A 122 -11.04 9.87 -1.99
CA LEU A 122 -9.64 10.14 -1.66
C LEU A 122 -9.07 11.12 -2.69
N PHE A 123 -8.20 12.02 -2.24
CA PHE A 123 -7.38 12.77 -3.17
C PHE A 123 -6.21 11.89 -3.65
N ASP A 124 -5.69 12.16 -4.85
CA ASP A 124 -4.60 11.35 -5.40
C ASP A 124 -3.26 11.71 -4.73
N ILE A 125 -2.95 10.97 -3.67
CA ILE A 125 -1.68 11.13 -2.93
C ILE A 125 -0.46 10.90 -3.81
N GLY A 126 -0.56 10.06 -4.85
CA GLY A 126 0.57 9.77 -5.74
C GLY A 126 0.96 10.99 -6.57
N VAL A 127 -0.03 11.65 -7.17
CA VAL A 127 0.17 12.90 -7.93
C VAL A 127 0.63 14.02 -7.01
N PHE A 128 0.00 14.17 -5.84
CA PHE A 128 0.39 15.17 -4.85
C PHE A 128 1.85 15.00 -4.39
N LEU A 129 2.26 13.79 -3.99
CA LEU A 129 3.64 13.53 -3.57
C LEU A 129 4.62 13.80 -4.71
N LYS A 130 4.29 13.44 -5.95
CA LYS A 130 5.12 13.77 -7.10
C LYS A 130 5.37 15.28 -7.18
N GLU A 131 4.32 16.08 -7.15
CA GLU A 131 4.40 17.54 -7.27
C GLU A 131 5.16 18.19 -6.12
N GLU A 132 4.93 17.73 -4.88
CA GLU A 132 5.61 18.26 -3.70
C GLU A 132 7.10 17.85 -3.64
N ILE A 133 7.44 16.62 -4.05
CA ILE A 133 8.85 16.21 -4.18
C ILE A 133 9.53 17.07 -5.25
N GLU A 134 8.96 17.20 -6.45
CA GLU A 134 9.52 18.03 -7.52
C GLU A 134 9.71 19.49 -7.06
N ARG A 135 8.74 20.07 -6.36
CA ARG A 135 8.83 21.43 -5.81
C ARG A 135 9.95 21.56 -4.79
N TYR A 136 10.03 20.65 -3.82
CA TYR A 136 11.04 20.66 -2.77
C TYR A 136 12.47 20.63 -3.31
N PHE A 137 12.76 19.72 -4.25
CA PHE A 137 14.11 19.60 -4.82
C PHE A 137 14.44 20.75 -5.78
N LYS A 138 13.45 21.32 -6.46
CA LYS A 138 13.62 22.54 -7.27
C LYS A 138 14.04 23.75 -6.41
N GLU A 139 13.40 23.96 -5.26
CA GLU A 139 13.76 25.03 -4.31
C GLU A 139 15.18 24.87 -3.74
N LYS A 140 15.65 23.62 -3.63
CA LYS A 140 17.01 23.28 -3.18
C LYS A 140 18.06 23.31 -4.30
N ASN A 141 17.68 23.64 -5.54
CA ASN A 141 18.55 23.57 -6.73
C ASN A 141 19.19 22.18 -6.91
N MET A 142 18.45 21.12 -6.61
CA MET A 142 18.88 19.74 -6.83
C MET A 142 18.13 19.16 -8.02
N GLU A 143 18.86 18.64 -9.00
CA GLU A 143 18.27 17.90 -10.13
C GLU A 143 17.61 16.61 -9.63
N LEU A 144 16.39 16.32 -10.10
CA LEU A 144 15.59 15.18 -9.68
C LEU A 144 15.00 14.49 -10.92
N ASN A 145 15.08 13.16 -10.96
CA ASN A 145 14.46 12.35 -12.01
C ASN A 145 13.37 11.45 -11.43
N LEU A 146 12.16 11.99 -11.26
CA LEU A 146 11.03 11.28 -10.67
C LEU A 146 10.16 10.57 -11.73
N LYS A 147 9.95 9.28 -11.56
CA LYS A 147 9.00 8.46 -12.33
C LYS A 147 7.86 8.01 -11.44
N TYR A 148 6.65 8.47 -11.76
CA TYR A 148 5.43 8.08 -11.07
C TYR A 148 4.75 6.93 -11.81
N ILE A 149 4.40 5.87 -11.08
CA ILE A 149 3.75 4.67 -11.61
C ILE A 149 2.49 4.38 -10.79
N ASP A 150 1.35 4.32 -11.49
CA ASP A 150 0.06 3.89 -10.93
C ASP A 150 -0.38 2.57 -11.60
N PRO A 151 0.01 1.41 -11.03
CA PRO A 151 -0.36 0.10 -11.54
C PRO A 151 -1.75 -0.37 -11.09
N SER A 152 -2.61 0.49 -10.53
CA SER A 152 -3.88 0.07 -9.92
C SER A 152 -4.75 -0.81 -10.84
N TYR A 153 -4.84 -0.47 -12.13
CA TYR A 153 -5.60 -1.27 -13.09
C TYR A 153 -4.90 -2.57 -13.48
N ILE A 154 -3.57 -2.57 -13.52
CA ILE A 154 -2.77 -3.77 -13.83
C ILE A 154 -2.97 -4.78 -12.70
N ILE A 155 -2.71 -4.37 -11.45
CA ILE A 155 -2.82 -5.22 -10.26
C ILE A 155 -4.21 -5.83 -10.11
N ARG A 156 -5.28 -5.09 -10.41
CA ARG A 156 -6.66 -5.56 -10.23
C ARG A 156 -7.19 -6.41 -11.39
N SER A 157 -6.53 -6.39 -12.55
CA SER A 157 -7.05 -7.02 -13.77
C SER A 157 -6.23 -8.23 -14.23
N VAL A 158 -5.11 -8.52 -13.58
CA VAL A 158 -4.32 -9.72 -13.88
C VAL A 158 -5.06 -11.00 -13.46
N PRO A 159 -4.89 -12.11 -14.21
CA PRO A 159 -5.37 -13.41 -13.80
C PRO A 159 -4.80 -13.80 -12.43
N ALA A 160 -5.60 -14.48 -11.61
CA ALA A 160 -5.16 -14.98 -10.33
C ALA A 160 -3.98 -15.94 -10.49
N ASN A 161 -2.96 -15.80 -9.64
CA ASN A 161 -1.87 -16.77 -9.57
C ASN A 161 -2.38 -18.15 -9.08
N ALA A 162 -1.51 -19.16 -9.08
CA ALA A 162 -1.91 -20.52 -8.69
C ALA A 162 -2.45 -20.60 -7.25
N GLY A 163 -1.83 -19.87 -6.31
CA GLY A 163 -2.25 -19.85 -4.90
C GLY A 163 -3.63 -19.25 -4.71
N ASP A 164 -3.88 -18.08 -5.30
CA ASP A 164 -5.20 -17.45 -5.26
C ASP A 164 -6.25 -18.24 -6.06
N SER A 165 -5.89 -18.87 -7.18
CA SER A 165 -6.81 -19.71 -7.96
C SER A 165 -7.31 -20.92 -7.17
N ILE A 166 -6.40 -21.63 -6.48
CA ILE A 166 -6.77 -22.74 -5.57
C ILE A 166 -7.63 -22.20 -4.42
N TYR A 167 -7.25 -21.06 -3.84
CA TYR A 167 -7.99 -20.45 -2.74
C TYR A 167 -9.42 -20.08 -3.15
N CYS A 168 -9.60 -19.42 -4.30
CA CYS A 168 -10.90 -19.08 -4.87
C CYS A 168 -11.77 -20.31 -5.13
N MET A 169 -11.20 -21.37 -5.70
CA MET A 169 -11.92 -22.62 -5.96
C MET A 169 -12.47 -23.22 -4.66
N LEU A 170 -11.63 -23.30 -3.62
CA LEU A 170 -12.04 -23.83 -2.33
C LEU A 170 -13.09 -22.95 -1.66
N LEU A 171 -12.92 -21.62 -1.64
CA LEU A 171 -13.94 -20.71 -1.12
C LEU A 171 -15.31 -20.91 -1.81
N GLY A 172 -15.31 -21.06 -3.15
CA GLY A 172 -16.51 -21.32 -3.93
C GLY A 172 -17.19 -22.64 -3.58
N GLN A 173 -16.42 -23.73 -3.47
CA GLN A 173 -16.96 -25.05 -3.10
C GLN A 173 -17.59 -25.04 -1.70
N TYR A 174 -16.90 -24.46 -0.71
CA TYR A 174 -17.42 -24.34 0.66
C TYR A 174 -18.68 -23.47 0.71
N ALA A 175 -18.73 -22.39 -0.08
CA ALA A 175 -19.92 -21.53 -0.17
C ALA A 175 -21.13 -22.29 -0.74
N VAL A 176 -20.92 -23.10 -1.78
CA VAL A 176 -21.98 -23.96 -2.35
C VAL A 176 -22.45 -25.00 -1.34
N HIS A 177 -21.54 -25.69 -0.66
CA HIS A 177 -21.92 -26.66 0.39
C HIS A 177 -22.68 -26.01 1.53
N ALA A 178 -22.28 -24.82 1.98
CA ALA A 178 -22.98 -24.06 3.01
C ALA A 178 -24.41 -23.70 2.57
N ALA A 179 -24.57 -23.21 1.34
CA ALA A 179 -25.87 -22.87 0.77
C ALA A 179 -26.78 -24.11 0.64
N MET A 180 -26.25 -25.23 0.15
CA MET A 180 -26.98 -26.50 0.04
C MET A 180 -27.41 -27.06 1.41
N ALA A 181 -26.63 -26.79 2.46
CA ALA A 181 -26.98 -27.12 3.84
C ALA A 181 -27.97 -26.13 4.49
N GLY A 182 -28.53 -25.17 3.73
CA GLY A 182 -29.48 -24.19 4.22
C GLY A 182 -28.88 -23.05 5.05
N ARG A 183 -27.56 -22.85 5.01
CA ARG A 183 -26.91 -21.74 5.74
C ARG A 183 -27.10 -20.43 4.97
N THR A 184 -27.33 -19.35 5.71
CA THR A 184 -27.50 -17.99 5.16
C THR A 184 -26.78 -16.95 6.03
N ALA A 185 -26.68 -15.72 5.55
CA ALA A 185 -26.08 -14.58 6.25
C ALA A 185 -24.65 -14.85 6.80
N MET A 186 -23.85 -15.57 6.02
CA MET A 186 -22.48 -15.95 6.36
C MET A 186 -21.50 -15.70 5.22
N VAL A 187 -20.22 -15.65 5.55
CA VAL A 187 -19.08 -15.61 4.62
C VAL A 187 -18.21 -16.84 4.85
N VAL A 188 -17.58 -17.34 3.79
CA VAL A 188 -16.52 -18.35 3.88
C VAL A 188 -15.18 -17.63 3.93
N GLY A 189 -14.32 -18.00 4.87
CA GLY A 189 -12.99 -17.41 4.97
C GLY A 189 -11.98 -18.39 5.56
N LEU A 190 -10.71 -18.09 5.36
CA LEU A 190 -9.60 -18.78 6.01
C LEU A 190 -9.40 -18.20 7.42
N TYR A 191 -9.41 -19.05 8.45
CA TYR A 191 -9.10 -18.67 9.83
C TYR A 191 -8.31 -19.79 10.52
N GLY A 192 -7.14 -19.46 11.05
CA GLY A 192 -6.26 -20.43 11.69
C GLY A 192 -5.74 -21.51 10.72
N GLY A 193 -5.75 -21.23 9.42
CA GLY A 193 -5.39 -22.21 8.37
C GLY A 193 -6.54 -23.09 7.89
N ASP A 194 -7.72 -23.01 8.51
CA ASP A 194 -8.90 -23.78 8.13
C ASP A 194 -9.96 -22.93 7.42
N TYR A 195 -10.74 -23.56 6.54
CA TYR A 195 -11.87 -22.94 5.88
C TYR A 195 -13.09 -22.99 6.80
N VAL A 196 -13.57 -21.82 7.22
CA VAL A 196 -14.65 -21.69 8.19
C VAL A 196 -15.82 -20.88 7.66
N HIS A 197 -17.00 -21.13 8.23
CA HIS A 197 -18.19 -20.32 8.00
C HIS A 197 -18.29 -19.28 9.11
N LEU A 198 -18.21 -18.00 8.75
CA LEU A 198 -18.32 -16.88 9.69
C LEU A 198 -19.64 -16.14 9.48
N PRO A 199 -20.36 -15.74 10.54
CA PRO A 199 -21.52 -14.87 10.37
C PRO A 199 -21.07 -13.52 9.78
N LEU A 200 -21.90 -12.88 8.94
CA LEU A 200 -21.54 -11.60 8.33
C LEU A 200 -21.17 -10.51 9.36
N SER A 201 -21.77 -10.57 10.55
CA SER A 201 -21.45 -9.66 11.67
C SER A 201 -20.01 -9.75 12.14
N ALA A 202 -19.34 -10.91 12.00
CA ALA A 202 -17.98 -11.15 12.46
C ALA A 202 -16.90 -10.54 11.54
N VAL A 203 -17.25 -10.08 10.34
CA VAL A 203 -16.31 -9.51 9.34
C VAL A 203 -16.59 -8.04 9.03
N THR A 204 -17.34 -7.37 9.90
CA THR A 204 -17.78 -5.98 9.71
C THR A 204 -16.67 -4.95 9.89
N SER A 205 -15.66 -5.25 10.71
CA SER A 205 -14.55 -4.34 10.96
C SER A 205 -13.42 -4.52 9.94
N ARG A 206 -12.66 -3.44 9.71
CA ARG A 206 -11.53 -3.45 8.79
C ARG A 206 -10.24 -3.80 9.54
N LYS A 207 -9.52 -4.80 9.04
CA LYS A 207 -8.17 -5.16 9.49
C LYS A 207 -7.18 -4.09 8.99
N LYS A 208 -6.31 -3.65 9.90
CA LYS A 208 -5.26 -2.66 9.65
C LYS A 208 -3.90 -3.25 9.94
N VAL A 209 -2.86 -2.66 9.35
CA VAL A 209 -1.47 -2.95 9.70
C VAL A 209 -1.22 -2.48 11.13
N ASP A 210 -0.75 -3.39 11.98
CA ASP A 210 -0.25 -3.03 13.31
C ASP A 210 1.15 -2.42 13.18
N ILE A 211 1.26 -1.11 13.39
CA ILE A 211 2.52 -0.35 13.35
C ILE A 211 3.48 -0.74 14.48
N ASN A 212 3.03 -1.44 15.51
CA ASN A 212 3.90 -2.00 16.54
C ASN A 212 4.19 -3.49 16.33
N GLY A 213 3.55 -4.10 15.32
CA GLY A 213 3.60 -5.52 15.03
C GLY A 213 4.85 -5.94 14.25
N THR A 214 5.06 -7.26 14.21
CA THR A 214 6.22 -7.89 13.55
C THR A 214 6.33 -7.52 12.08
N LEU A 215 5.20 -7.48 11.37
CA LEU A 215 5.17 -7.20 9.93
C LEU A 215 5.73 -5.80 9.62
N TRP A 216 5.28 -4.78 10.35
CA TRP A 216 5.77 -3.41 10.14
C TRP A 216 7.23 -3.24 10.57
N ARG A 217 7.64 -3.86 11.69
CA ARG A 217 9.05 -3.86 12.12
C ARG A 217 9.97 -4.49 11.07
N ALA A 218 9.55 -5.59 10.46
CA ALA A 218 10.29 -6.21 9.36
C ALA A 218 10.39 -5.26 8.16
N THR A 219 9.31 -4.55 7.82
CA THR A 219 9.33 -3.56 6.74
C THR A 219 10.28 -2.42 7.03
N LEU A 220 10.26 -1.85 8.24
CA LEU A 220 11.21 -0.80 8.64
C LEU A 220 12.68 -1.28 8.57
N ALA A 221 12.94 -2.53 8.97
CA ALA A 221 14.26 -3.12 8.88
C ALA A 221 14.71 -3.36 7.42
N ALA A 222 13.80 -3.77 6.54
CA ALA A 222 14.08 -3.99 5.13
C ALA A 222 14.32 -2.69 4.37
N THR A 223 13.50 -1.65 4.63
CA THR A 223 13.59 -0.38 3.91
C THR A 223 14.66 0.56 4.47
N GLY A 224 14.99 0.40 5.75
CA GLY A 224 15.87 1.32 6.49
C GLY A 224 15.25 2.69 6.75
N GLN A 225 13.94 2.86 6.50
CA GLN A 225 13.26 4.13 6.75
C GLN A 225 13.09 4.40 8.26
N PRO A 226 13.01 5.67 8.69
CA PRO A 226 12.68 6.00 10.07
C PRO A 226 11.32 5.41 10.49
N ALA A 227 11.24 4.91 11.73
CA ALA A 227 9.99 4.37 12.27
C ALA A 227 8.87 5.43 12.35
N VAL A 228 9.26 6.70 12.51
CA VAL A 228 8.36 7.85 12.57
C VAL A 228 8.97 8.99 11.74
N MET A 229 8.19 9.53 10.81
CA MET A 229 8.55 10.71 10.02
C MET A 229 7.65 11.89 10.43
N ARG A 230 7.77 12.30 11.69
CA ARG A 230 7.05 13.44 12.25
C ARG A 230 8.03 14.35 12.97
N ASN A 231 7.82 15.65 12.81
CA ASN A 231 8.47 16.65 13.62
C ASN A 231 7.77 16.60 14.98
N GLU A 232 8.53 16.31 16.04
CA GLU A 232 7.99 16.44 17.40
C GLU A 232 7.49 17.87 17.61
N SER A 233 6.42 18.00 18.39
CA SER A 233 6.00 19.28 18.95
C SER A 233 7.00 19.76 19.98
#